data_AF-A0A9P3MW96-F1
#
_entry.id   AF-A0A9P3MW96-F1
#
_cell.length_a   1.000
_cell.length_b   1.000
_cell.length_c   1.000
_cell.angle_alpha   90.00
_cell.angle_beta   90.00
_cell.angle_gamma   90.00
#
_symmetry.space_group_name_H-M   'P 1'
#
loop_
_entity.id
_entity.type
_entity.pdbx_description
1 polymer ?
#
loop_
_entity_poly.entity_id
_entity_poly.type
_entity_poly.pdbx_seq_one_letter_code
_entity_poly.pdbx_strand_id
1 'polypeptide(L)'
;MTMHKFHPLSMPFPFGGGWLEIGERHYKTLRRSNWLSGVVIEWLGLMLQYELGRCDTSWLYTSTYFWQFADRPCGKSTNPYSYGKNVLDYNHVVVPINKDGHWSLAVIENIKSPGEKVPYCCTIWHADSYGLHTDIDLPLRT
;
A
#
# COMPACT_ATOMS: atom_id res chain seq x y z
N MET A 1 8.57 -37.68 -8.01
CA MET A 1 8.03 -36.32 -7.78
C MET A 1 9.22 -35.42 -7.49
N THR A 2 9.72 -34.72 -8.51
CA THR A 2 10.95 -33.92 -8.41
C THR A 2 10.62 -32.66 -7.62
N MET A 3 11.16 -32.51 -6.39
CA MET A 3 11.05 -31.24 -5.67
C MET A 3 11.91 -30.21 -6.40
N HIS A 4 11.28 -29.33 -7.17
CA HIS A 4 11.94 -28.11 -7.62
C HIS A 4 12.37 -27.33 -6.37
N LYS A 5 13.69 -27.11 -6.22
CA LYS A 5 14.22 -26.27 -5.15
C LYS A 5 13.61 -24.87 -5.30
N PHE A 6 12.90 -24.44 -4.27
CA PHE A 6 12.41 -23.08 -4.19
C PHE A 6 13.60 -22.14 -3.95
N HIS A 7 13.76 -21.15 -4.81
CA HIS A 7 14.71 -20.06 -4.60
C HIS A 7 13.93 -18.82 -4.15
N PRO A 8 14.21 -18.26 -2.96
CA PRO A 8 13.53 -17.07 -2.51
C PRO A 8 13.78 -15.91 -3.47
N LEU A 9 12.73 -15.12 -3.70
CA LEU A 9 12.85 -13.86 -4.40
C LEU A 9 13.15 -12.78 -3.35
N SER A 10 14.27 -12.10 -3.52
CA SER A 10 14.64 -10.95 -2.70
C SER A 10 14.58 -9.71 -3.57
N MET A 11 13.79 -8.72 -3.17
CA MET A 11 13.79 -7.40 -3.80
C MET A 11 14.28 -6.35 -2.81
N PRO A 12 15.10 -5.38 -3.26
CA PRO A 12 15.49 -4.29 -2.39
C PRO A 12 14.25 -3.47 -2.06
N PHE A 13 14.09 -3.10 -0.79
CA PHE A 13 13.13 -2.06 -0.46
C PHE A 13 13.62 -0.75 -1.12
N PRO A 14 12.79 -0.06 -1.92
CA PRO A 14 13.27 1.07 -2.70
C PRO A 14 13.70 2.29 -1.85
N PHE A 15 13.56 2.24 -0.54
CA PHE A 15 13.44 3.46 0.27
C PHE A 15 13.99 3.36 1.72
N GLY A 16 14.73 2.31 2.06
CA GLY A 16 15.36 2.18 3.37
C GLY A 16 16.00 0.81 3.52
N GLY A 17 17.30 0.79 3.80
CA GLY A 17 18.17 -0.39 3.72
C GLY A 17 17.54 -1.67 4.28
N GLY A 18 17.12 -2.55 3.38
CA GLY A 18 16.43 -3.80 3.70
C GLY A 18 15.99 -4.54 2.43
N TRP A 19 15.65 -5.81 2.57
CA TRP A 19 15.17 -6.66 1.48
C TRP A 19 13.81 -7.23 1.86
N LEU A 20 12.86 -7.21 0.92
CA LEU A 20 11.65 -8.00 1.04
C LEU A 20 11.94 -9.39 0.49
N GLU A 21 11.85 -10.40 1.35
CA GLU A 21 12.08 -11.79 0.99
C GLU A 21 10.77 -12.58 0.86
N ILE A 22 10.58 -13.16 -0.32
CA ILE A 22 9.46 -14.07 -0.60
C ILE A 22 9.99 -15.48 -0.50
N GLY A 23 9.76 -16.09 0.67
CA GLY A 23 9.98 -17.51 0.91
C GLY A 23 8.87 -18.39 0.31
N GLU A 24 9.10 -19.70 0.31
CA GLU A 24 8.18 -20.70 -0.25
C GLU A 24 6.79 -20.61 0.39
N ARG A 25 6.74 -20.32 1.69
CA ARG A 25 5.49 -20.13 2.45
C ARG A 25 4.64 -18.98 1.90
N HIS A 26 5.27 -17.91 1.42
CA HIS A 26 4.58 -16.76 0.84
C HIS A 26 4.10 -17.11 -0.57
N TYR A 27 4.92 -17.80 -1.37
CA TYR A 27 4.52 -18.25 -2.70
C TYR A 27 3.33 -19.22 -2.67
N LYS A 28 3.25 -20.07 -1.65
CA LYS A 28 2.08 -20.96 -1.44
C LYS A 28 0.76 -20.18 -1.30
N THR A 29 0.79 -18.93 -0.86
CA THR A 29 -0.42 -18.09 -0.76
C THR A 29 -0.97 -17.64 -2.11
N LEU A 30 -0.15 -17.64 -3.17
CA LEU A 30 -0.59 -17.35 -4.54
C LEU A 30 -1.41 -18.49 -5.17
N ARG A 31 -1.46 -19.66 -4.53
CA ARG A 31 -2.30 -20.77 -5.00
C ARG A 31 -3.77 -20.44 -4.76
N ARG A 32 -4.63 -20.95 -5.65
CA ARG A 32 -6.09 -20.75 -5.56
C ARG A 32 -6.61 -21.03 -4.15
N SER A 33 -7.54 -20.19 -3.70
CA SER A 33 -8.26 -20.31 -2.43
C SER A 33 -7.44 -20.09 -1.15
N ASN A 34 -6.17 -19.70 -1.25
CA ASN A 34 -5.41 -19.22 -0.10
C ASN A 34 -5.53 -17.70 0.04
N TRP A 35 -5.60 -17.21 1.28
CA TRP A 35 -5.47 -15.79 1.56
C TRP A 35 -4.06 -15.32 1.25
N LEU A 36 -3.94 -14.23 0.50
CA LEU A 36 -2.66 -13.59 0.22
C LEU A 36 -2.05 -13.07 1.53
N SER A 37 -0.76 -13.34 1.74
CA SER A 37 -0.06 -12.78 2.89
C SER A 37 0.29 -11.30 2.65
N GLY A 38 0.47 -10.55 3.74
CA GLY A 38 0.92 -9.15 3.65
C GLY A 38 2.23 -9.00 2.87
N VAL A 39 3.15 -9.96 2.98
CA VAL A 39 4.42 -9.95 2.21
C VAL A 39 4.18 -10.02 0.70
N VAL A 40 3.19 -10.81 0.25
CA VAL A 40 2.86 -10.91 -1.17
C VAL A 40 2.19 -9.63 -1.67
N ILE A 41 1.28 -9.05 -0.89
CA ILE A 41 0.65 -7.77 -1.22
C ILE A 41 1.70 -6.64 -1.25
N GLU A 42 2.61 -6.60 -0.28
CA GLU A 42 3.72 -5.65 -0.24
C GLU A 42 4.58 -5.76 -1.50
N TRP A 43 4.93 -6.97 -1.91
CA TRP A 43 5.70 -7.22 -3.12
C TRP A 43 4.99 -6.71 -4.38
N LEU A 44 3.71 -7.05 -4.55
CA LEU A 44 2.89 -6.57 -5.67
C LEU A 44 2.82 -5.04 -5.69
N GLY A 45 2.67 -4.44 -4.51
CA GLY A 45 2.63 -3.01 -4.31
C GLY A 45 3.92 -2.29 -4.69
N LEU A 46 5.08 -2.87 -4.37
CA LEU A 46 6.38 -2.34 -4.78
C LEU A 46 6.58 -2.45 -6.30
N MET A 47 6.10 -3.53 -6.94
CA MET A 47 6.08 -3.61 -8.40
C MET A 47 5.15 -2.55 -9.01
N LEU A 48 3.98 -2.35 -8.41
CA LEU A 48 3.04 -1.30 -8.82
C LEU A 48 3.68 0.09 -8.68
N GLN A 49 4.34 0.40 -7.56
CA GLN A 49 5.06 1.66 -7.37
C GLN A 49 6.12 1.90 -8.43
N TYR A 50 6.87 0.85 -8.80
CA TYR A 50 7.89 0.93 -9.83
C TYR A 50 7.26 1.26 -11.18
N GLU A 51 6.19 0.58 -11.58
CA GLU A 51 5.50 0.85 -12.85
C GLU A 51 4.81 2.22 -12.86
N LEU A 52 4.10 2.57 -11.79
CA LEU A 52 3.47 3.88 -11.64
C LEU A 52 4.50 5.00 -11.75
N GLY A 53 5.63 4.88 -11.05
CA GLY A 53 6.69 5.89 -11.08
C GLY A 53 7.37 6.07 -12.44
N ARG A 54 7.24 5.10 -13.36
CA ARG A 54 7.71 5.23 -14.75
C ARG A 54 6.73 6.01 -15.63
N CYS A 55 5.45 5.97 -15.32
CA CYS A 55 4.39 6.64 -16.07
C CYS A 55 4.07 8.03 -15.50
N ASP A 56 3.94 8.13 -14.18
CA ASP A 56 3.53 9.33 -13.45
C ASP A 56 4.10 9.31 -12.03
N THR A 57 5.04 10.22 -11.74
CA THR A 57 5.70 10.32 -10.43
C THR A 57 4.80 10.87 -9.33
N SER A 58 3.58 11.31 -9.65
CA SER A 58 2.61 11.81 -8.68
C SER A 58 1.87 10.71 -7.92
N TRP A 59 2.16 9.44 -8.23
CA TRP A 59 1.62 8.27 -7.53
C TRP A 59 2.56 7.73 -6.45
N LEU A 60 1.97 7.42 -5.29
CA LEU A 60 2.63 6.74 -4.19
C LEU A 60 1.83 5.49 -3.79
N TYR A 61 2.50 4.36 -3.68
CA TYR A 61 2.01 3.19 -2.98
C TYR A 61 2.58 3.19 -1.56
N THR A 62 1.72 2.98 -0.56
CA THR A 62 2.12 2.86 0.84
C THR A 62 2.26 1.40 1.27
N SER A 63 3.05 1.16 2.31
CA SER A 63 3.18 -0.19 2.89
C SER A 63 1.83 -0.75 3.37
N THR A 64 1.68 -2.07 3.34
CA THR A 64 0.55 -2.83 3.92
C THR A 64 0.32 -2.55 5.41
N TYR A 65 1.30 -1.99 6.11
CA TYR A 65 1.18 -1.57 7.50
C TYR A 65 0.66 -0.12 7.66
N PHE A 66 0.68 0.70 6.61
CA PHE A 66 0.34 2.13 6.70
C PHE A 66 -1.03 2.37 7.34
N TRP A 67 -2.06 1.67 6.86
CA TRP A 67 -3.41 1.73 7.41
C TRP A 67 -3.47 1.40 8.91
N GLN A 68 -2.79 0.35 9.35
CA GLN A 68 -2.82 -0.13 10.74
C GLN A 68 -2.25 0.89 11.75
N PHE A 69 -1.42 1.81 11.26
CA PHE A 69 -0.88 2.91 12.05
C PHE A 69 -1.72 4.19 11.90
N ALA A 70 -2.33 4.42 10.75
CA ALA A 70 -3.24 5.54 10.51
C ALA A 70 -4.56 5.41 11.30
N ASP A 71 -5.05 4.20 11.54
CA ASP A 71 -6.28 3.91 12.31
C ASP A 71 -6.12 4.12 13.83
N ARG A 72 -4.90 4.47 14.30
CA ARG A 72 -4.65 4.73 15.73
C ARG A 72 -4.91 6.19 16.08
N PRO A 73 -5.37 6.49 17.32
CA PRO A 73 -5.53 7.87 17.79
C PRO A 73 -4.26 8.68 17.53
N CYS A 74 -4.43 9.83 16.85
CA CYS A 74 -3.37 10.67 16.31
C CYS A 74 -2.28 11.02 17.35
N GLY A 75 -1.01 10.79 16.99
CA GLY A 75 0.13 11.13 17.85
C GLY A 75 1.47 10.48 17.50
N LYS A 76 1.51 9.48 16.60
CA LYS A 76 2.76 8.87 16.12
C LYS A 76 2.81 8.88 14.60
N SER A 77 3.91 9.38 14.07
CA SER A 77 4.17 9.55 12.63
C SER A 77 4.03 8.23 11.86
N THR A 78 3.29 8.25 10.74
CA THR A 78 3.16 7.14 9.77
C THR A 78 4.35 7.07 8.79
N ASN A 79 5.34 7.94 8.93
CA ASN A 79 6.49 8.10 8.03
C ASN A 79 7.30 6.83 7.71
N PRO A 80 7.50 5.83 8.61
CA PRO A 80 8.20 4.61 8.18
C PRO A 80 7.39 3.78 7.16
N TYR A 81 6.07 3.96 7.09
CA TYR A 81 5.16 3.16 6.24
C TYR A 81 4.80 3.83 4.92
N SER A 82 5.13 5.11 4.74
CA SER A 82 5.23 5.77 3.44
C SER A 82 6.64 5.67 2.86
N TYR A 83 7.47 4.80 3.42
CA TYR A 83 8.83 4.57 2.97
C TYR A 83 9.69 5.84 2.96
N GLY A 84 9.60 6.66 4.01
CA GLY A 84 10.34 7.91 4.09
C GLY A 84 9.87 8.99 3.11
N LYS A 85 8.74 8.77 2.41
CA LYS A 85 8.11 9.78 1.56
C LYS A 85 7.07 10.55 2.35
N ASN A 86 6.97 11.85 2.08
CA ASN A 86 5.85 12.63 2.55
C ASN A 86 4.65 12.35 1.63
N VAL A 87 3.59 11.75 2.17
CA VAL A 87 2.38 11.40 1.40
C VAL A 87 1.71 12.63 0.78
N LEU A 88 1.91 13.82 1.37
CA LEU A 88 1.37 15.08 0.88
C LEU A 88 2.08 15.62 -0.37
N ASP A 89 3.19 14.99 -0.79
CA ASP A 89 3.91 15.38 -2.00
C ASP A 89 3.35 14.75 -3.29
N TYR A 90 2.37 13.87 -3.16
CA TYR A 90 1.80 13.06 -4.23
C TYR A 90 0.36 13.48 -4.53
N ASN A 91 -0.10 13.27 -5.76
CA ASN A 91 -1.49 13.53 -6.14
C ASN A 91 -2.38 12.32 -5.84
N HIS A 92 -1.80 11.12 -5.97
CA HIS A 92 -2.49 9.85 -5.77
C HIS A 92 -1.73 9.00 -4.76
N VAL A 93 -2.41 8.51 -3.73
CA VAL A 93 -1.84 7.61 -2.72
C VAL A 93 -2.67 6.34 -2.65
N VAL A 94 -2.03 5.23 -2.98
CA VAL A 94 -2.60 3.88 -2.93
C VAL A 94 -2.30 3.26 -1.57
N VAL A 95 -3.36 2.92 -0.85
CA VAL A 95 -3.31 2.36 0.51
C VAL A 95 -3.89 0.95 0.51
N PRO A 96 -3.06 -0.10 0.54
CA PRO A 96 -3.55 -1.44 0.84
C PRO A 96 -4.11 -1.50 2.28
N ILE A 97 -5.30 -2.06 2.42
CA ILE A 97 -5.97 -2.22 3.71
C ILE A 97 -6.16 -3.70 3.98
N ASN A 98 -5.72 -4.16 5.15
CA ASN A 98 -6.07 -5.46 5.69
C ASN A 98 -6.83 -5.28 6.99
N LYS A 99 -8.10 -5.67 6.99
CA LYS A 99 -8.95 -5.72 8.18
C LYS A 99 -9.38 -7.15 8.41
N ASP A 100 -8.92 -7.77 9.50
CA ASP A 100 -9.30 -9.13 9.89
C ASP A 100 -9.08 -10.20 8.81
N GLY A 101 -8.00 -10.06 8.03
CA GLY A 101 -7.65 -10.99 6.94
C GLY A 101 -8.31 -10.65 5.61
N HIS A 102 -9.20 -9.66 5.57
CA HIS A 102 -9.85 -9.17 4.37
C HIS A 102 -9.04 -8.03 3.74
N TRP A 103 -8.66 -8.21 2.48
CA TRP A 103 -7.90 -7.23 1.72
C TRP A 103 -8.82 -6.33 0.91
N SER A 104 -8.60 -5.03 1.02
CA SER A 104 -9.21 -4.01 0.18
C SER A 104 -8.18 -2.94 -0.19
N LEU A 105 -8.55 -2.01 -1.07
CA LEU A 105 -7.68 -0.95 -1.54
C LEU A 105 -8.37 0.40 -1.36
N ALA A 106 -7.69 1.36 -0.76
CA ALA A 106 -8.08 2.76 -0.84
C ALA A 106 -7.16 3.52 -1.78
N VAL A 107 -7.71 4.46 -2.54
CA VAL A 107 -6.96 5.41 -3.35
C VAL A 107 -7.38 6.81 -2.94
N ILE A 108 -6.42 7.57 -2.43
CA ILE A 108 -6.61 8.96 -2.05
C ILE A 108 -6.12 9.82 -3.21
N GLU A 109 -7.01 10.62 -3.78
CA GLU A 109 -6.70 11.49 -4.92
C GLU A 109 -6.78 12.96 -4.52
N ASN A 110 -6.14 13.81 -5.33
CA ASN A 110 -6.14 15.27 -5.19
C ASN A 110 -5.54 15.75 -3.86
N ILE A 111 -4.54 15.02 -3.34
CA ILE A 111 -3.85 15.41 -2.10
C ILE A 111 -3.03 16.69 -2.30
N LYS A 112 -2.42 16.86 -3.49
CA LYS A 112 -1.62 18.02 -3.85
C LYS A 112 -2.22 18.73 -5.08
N SER A 113 -2.60 20.00 -4.92
CA SER A 113 -2.73 20.92 -6.05
C SER A 113 -1.35 21.54 -6.34
N PRO A 114 -0.86 21.54 -7.59
CA PRO A 114 0.36 22.27 -7.93
C PRO A 114 0.20 23.77 -7.62
N GLY A 115 0.87 24.26 -6.57
CA GLY A 115 1.02 25.70 -6.28
C GLY A 115 0.16 26.30 -5.16
N GLU A 116 -0.65 25.53 -4.43
CA GLU A 116 -1.53 26.07 -3.37
C GLU A 116 -1.05 25.79 -1.94
N LYS A 117 -1.34 26.74 -1.04
CA LYS A 117 -0.84 26.80 0.36
C LYS A 117 -1.73 26.06 1.40
N VAL A 118 -2.82 25.43 1.00
CA VAL A 118 -3.81 24.84 1.92
C VAL A 118 -4.28 23.49 1.37
N PRO A 119 -4.55 22.45 2.17
CA PRO A 119 -4.95 21.14 1.65
C PRO A 119 -6.39 21.19 1.14
N TYR A 120 -6.62 20.73 -0.09
CA TYR A 120 -7.91 20.70 -0.77
C TYR A 120 -8.62 19.36 -0.62
N CYS A 121 -9.94 19.36 -0.86
CA CYS A 121 -10.81 18.19 -0.93
C CYS A 121 -10.11 16.99 -1.59
N CYS A 122 -9.66 16.05 -0.79
CA CYS A 122 -9.23 14.77 -1.33
C CYS A 122 -10.46 13.89 -1.53
N THR A 123 -10.45 13.14 -2.64
CA THR A 123 -11.44 12.09 -2.88
C THR A 123 -10.81 10.78 -2.44
N ILE A 124 -11.54 9.98 -1.67
CA ILE A 124 -11.10 8.67 -1.23
C ILE A 124 -11.97 7.64 -1.94
N TRP A 125 -11.37 6.89 -2.83
CA TRP A 125 -12.00 5.73 -3.46
C TRP A 125 -11.68 4.50 -2.64
N HIS A 126 -12.69 3.70 -2.30
CA HIS A 126 -12.51 2.40 -1.68
C HIS A 126 -12.98 1.30 -2.61
N ALA A 127 -12.08 0.36 -2.89
CA ALA A 127 -12.32 -0.81 -3.70
C ALA A 127 -12.28 -2.06 -2.81
N ASP A 128 -13.44 -2.68 -2.67
CA ASP A 128 -13.62 -3.94 -1.98
C ASP A 128 -14.29 -4.96 -2.90
N SER A 129 -13.59 -6.06 -3.16
CA SER A 129 -14.09 -7.15 -4.01
C SER A 129 -15.32 -7.88 -3.45
N TYR A 130 -15.66 -7.70 -2.16
CA TYR A 130 -16.86 -8.26 -1.53
C TYR A 130 -18.09 -7.36 -1.66
N GLY A 131 -18.01 -6.23 -2.37
CA GLY A 131 -19.18 -5.46 -2.80
C GLY A 131 -19.72 -4.44 -1.78
N LEU A 132 -19.01 -4.16 -0.70
CA LEU A 132 -19.30 -3.00 0.16
C LEU A 132 -18.50 -1.78 -0.36
N HIS A 133 -19.12 -1.01 -1.27
CA HIS A 133 -18.79 0.41 -1.41
C HIS A 133 -19.28 1.13 -0.15
N THR A 134 -18.52 1.03 0.93
CA THR A 134 -18.60 2.04 1.98
C THR A 134 -17.61 3.11 1.58
N ASP A 135 -18.09 4.32 1.31
CA ASP A 135 -17.27 5.51 1.45
C ASP A 135 -16.60 5.41 2.82
N ILE A 136 -15.30 5.05 2.83
CA ILE A 136 -14.53 5.09 4.06
C ILE A 136 -14.33 6.58 4.30
N ASP A 137 -15.23 7.16 5.09
CA ASP A 137 -15.02 8.44 5.75
C ASP A 137 -13.79 8.27 6.66
N LEU A 138 -12.60 8.44 6.08
CA LEU A 138 -11.42 8.75 6.86
C LEU A 138 -11.73 10.07 7.57
N PRO A 139 -11.56 10.18 8.90
CA PRO A 139 -11.77 11.42 9.61
C PRO A 139 -10.66 12.39 9.22
N LEU A 140 -10.83 13.06 8.09
CA LEU A 140 -10.09 14.27 7.75
C LEU A 140 -10.68 15.37 8.62
N ARG A 141 -10.24 15.41 9.87
CA ARG A 141 -10.44 16.58 10.70
C ARG A 141 -9.62 17.72 10.08
N THR A 142 -10.34 18.67 9.49
CA THR A 142 -9.88 20.06 9.29
C THR A 142 -9.36 20.65 10.58
#